data_AF-A0A356G6H2-F1
#
_entry.id   AF-A0A356G6H2-F1
#
_cell.length_a   1.000
_cell.length_b   1.000
_cell.length_c   1.000
_cell.angle_alpha   90.00
_cell.angle_beta   90.00
_cell.angle_gamma   90.00
#
_symmetry.space_group_name_H-M   'P 1'
#
loop_
_entity.id
_entity.type
_entity.pdbx_description
1 polymer ?
#
loop_
_entity_poly.entity_id
_entity_poly.type
_entity_poly.pdbx_seq_one_letter_code
_entity_poly.pdbx_strand_id
1 'polypeptide(L)' 'RLAWRGRPGAPVLWPHDLLGALAHIEGDAGGTALLARHAELSSRVRLVEAADEWELADVDTAEDLERLEAALLGREETA' A
#
# COMPACT_ATOMS: atom_id res chain seq x y z
N ARG A 1 -2.00 6.75 4.24
CA ARG A 1 -1.42 5.75 3.29
C ARG A 1 -0.04 5.41 3.81
N LEU A 2 0.32 4.14 3.79
CA LEU A 2 1.71 3.77 4.03
C LEU A 2 2.59 4.35 2.90
N ALA A 3 3.84 4.65 3.20
CA ALA A 3 4.82 5.15 2.26
C ALA A 3 6.22 4.64 2.62
N TRP A 4 7.09 4.52 1.62
CA TRP A 4 8.51 4.24 1.84
C TRP A 4 9.34 5.28 1.09
N ARG A 5 10.13 6.04 1.86
CA ARG A 5 10.95 7.16 1.35
C ARG A 5 10.08 8.15 0.56
N GLY A 6 8.90 8.47 1.11
CA GLY A 6 7.94 9.38 0.49
C GLY A 6 7.16 8.81 -0.70
N ARG A 7 7.40 7.56 -1.12
CA ARG A 7 6.63 6.90 -2.18
C ARG A 7 5.43 6.17 -1.58
N PRO A 8 4.18 6.56 -1.90
CA PRO A 8 3.00 5.98 -1.27
C PRO A 8 2.66 4.60 -1.83
N GLY A 9 2.24 3.68 -0.96
CA GLY A 9 1.82 2.31 -1.31
C GLY A 9 0.60 1.85 -0.52
N ALA A 10 0.31 0.55 -0.62
CA ALA A 10 -0.60 -0.14 0.28
C ALA A 10 0.09 -0.40 1.64
N PRO A 11 -0.68 -0.62 2.73
CA PRO A 11 -2.12 -0.46 2.85
C PRO A 11 -2.57 1.02 2.90
N VAL A 12 -3.85 1.23 2.61
CA VAL A 12 -4.53 2.52 2.78
C VAL A 12 -5.66 2.37 3.79
N LEU A 13 -5.61 3.16 4.86
CA LEU A 13 -6.72 3.29 5.79
C LEU A 13 -7.73 4.31 5.25
N TRP A 14 -8.98 3.88 5.12
CA TRP A 14 -10.07 4.70 4.64
C TRP A 14 -11.01 5.06 5.79
N PRO A 15 -11.42 6.34 5.92
CA PRO A 15 -12.46 6.72 6.85
C PRO A 15 -13.82 6.16 6.40
N HIS A 16 -14.71 5.94 7.37
CA HIS A 16 -16.00 5.28 7.16
C HIS A 16 -16.88 5.95 6.09
N ASP A 17 -16.84 7.29 6.00
CA ASP A 17 -17.59 8.09 5.03
C ASP A 17 -17.25 7.74 3.57
N LEU A 18 -16.10 7.13 3.32
CA LEU A 18 -15.65 6.74 1.97
C LEU A 18 -15.96 5.29 1.63
N LEU A 19 -16.46 4.47 2.55
CA LEU A 19 -16.77 3.05 2.29
C LEU A 19 -17.82 2.88 1.19
N GLY A 20 -18.84 3.74 1.16
CA GLY A 20 -19.83 3.73 0.09
C GLY A 20 -19.20 3.96 -1.29
N ALA A 21 -18.30 4.94 -1.41
CA ALA A 21 -17.61 5.22 -2.68
C ALA A 21 -16.67 4.09 -3.10
N LEU A 22 -15.96 3.48 -2.14
CA LEU A 22 -15.11 2.31 -2.39
C LEU A 22 -15.90 1.09 -2.90
N ALA A 23 -17.08 0.85 -2.34
CA ALA A 23 -17.93 -0.27 -2.73
C ALA A 23 -18.48 -0.18 -4.17
N HIS A 24 -18.44 1.01 -4.79
CA HIS A 24 -18.86 1.22 -6.18
C HIS A 24 -17.69 1.16 -7.17
N ILE A 25 -16.47 0.84 -6.72
CA ILE A 25 -15.34 0.64 -7.62
C ILE A 25 -15.51 -0.72 -8.30
N GLU A 26 -15.45 -0.73 -9.62
CA GLU A 26 -15.65 -1.91 -10.45
C GLU A 26 -14.37 -2.28 -11.20
N GLY A 27 -14.26 -3.55 -11.60
CA GLY A 27 -13.10 -4.08 -12.31
C GLY A 27 -11.86 -4.20 -11.43
N ASP A 28 -10.70 -4.15 -12.06
CA ASP A 28 -9.39 -4.29 -11.40
C ASP A 28 -8.87 -2.96 -10.79
N ALA A 29 -9.77 -2.01 -10.55
CA ALA A 29 -9.42 -0.73 -9.97
C ALA A 29 -9.44 -0.82 -8.43
N GLY A 30 -8.37 -0.34 -7.79
CA GLY A 30 -8.32 -0.19 -6.34
C GLY A 30 -8.84 1.17 -5.86
N GLY A 31 -8.84 1.38 -4.54
CA GLY A 31 -9.21 2.66 -3.91
C GLY A 31 -8.38 3.86 -4.38
N THR A 32 -7.20 3.65 -4.98
CA THR A 32 -6.41 4.71 -5.62
C THR A 32 -7.17 5.40 -6.76
N ALA A 33 -8.07 4.71 -7.44
CA ALA A 33 -8.96 5.30 -8.44
C ALA A 33 -9.87 6.38 -7.84
N LEU A 34 -10.28 6.22 -6.58
CA LEU A 34 -11.06 7.23 -5.86
C LEU A 34 -10.24 8.51 -5.63
N LEU A 35 -8.96 8.40 -5.28
CA LEU A 35 -8.07 9.56 -5.11
C LEU A 35 -7.85 10.32 -6.43
N ALA A 36 -7.75 9.60 -7.55
CA ALA A 36 -7.57 10.22 -8.87
C ALA A 36 -8.80 11.01 -9.34
N ARG A 37 -10.01 10.54 -8.97
CA ARG A 37 -11.29 11.14 -9.40
C ARG A 37 -11.78 12.28 -8.49
N HIS A 38 -11.22 12.38 -7.28
CA HIS A 38 -11.68 13.29 -6.24
C HIS A 38 -10.51 14.09 -5.66
N ALA A 39 -10.14 15.19 -6.34
CA ALA A 39 -9.02 16.03 -5.96
C ALA A 39 -9.15 16.60 -4.54
N GLU A 40 -10.37 16.79 -4.05
CA GLU A 40 -10.67 17.20 -2.69
C GLU A 40 -10.15 16.21 -1.63
N LEU A 41 -10.08 14.91 -1.95
CA LEU A 41 -9.56 13.89 -1.05
C LEU A 41 -8.06 13.99 -0.87
N SER A 42 -7.31 14.55 -1.83
CA SER A 42 -5.85 14.70 -1.75
C SER A 42 -5.42 15.50 -0.51
N SER A 43 -6.21 16.51 -0.12
CA SER A 43 -5.96 17.31 1.09
C SER A 43 -6.11 16.51 2.40
N ARG A 44 -6.84 15.39 2.36
CA ARG A 44 -7.09 14.50 3.50
C ARG A 44 -6.06 13.37 3.60
N VAL A 45 -5.25 13.16 2.57
CA VAL A 45 -4.26 12.08 2.55
C VAL A 45 -3.08 12.44 3.44
N ARG A 46 -2.82 11.58 4.43
CA ARG A 46 -1.58 11.61 5.23
C ARG A 46 -0.71 10.42 4.84
N LEU A 47 0.58 10.68 4.59
CA LEU A 47 1.58 9.63 4.43
C LEU A 47 2.11 9.25 5.81
N VAL A 48 2.25 7.95 6.03
CA VAL A 48 2.88 7.36 7.21
C VAL A 48 4.03 6.53 6.68
N GLU A 49 5.25 6.81 7.13
CA GLU A 49 6.42 6.06 6.69
C GLU A 49 6.41 4.65 7.30
N ALA A 50 6.68 3.66 6.46
CA ALA A 50 6.96 2.30 6.88
C ALA A 50 8.30 2.22 7.62
N ALA A 51 8.43 1.24 8.50
CA ALA A 51 9.69 0.90 9.12
C ALA A 51 10.64 0.22 8.12
N ASP A 52 10.09 -0.50 7.15
CA ASP A 52 10.84 -1.27 6.18
C ASP A 52 10.21 -1.23 4.77
N GLU A 53 11.05 -1.32 3.73
CA GLU A 53 10.59 -1.34 2.34
C GLU A 53 9.71 -2.53 2.00
N TRP A 54 9.94 -3.66 2.68
CA TRP A 54 9.20 -4.91 2.48
C TRP A 54 7.75 -4.83 2.97
N GLU A 55 7.37 -3.84 3.78
CA GLU A 55 5.97 -3.62 4.18
C GLU A 55 5.10 -3.13 3.00
N LEU A 56 5.71 -2.60 1.94
CA LEU A 56 5.03 -2.13 0.73
C LEU A 56 5.19 -3.10 -0.45
N ALA A 57 5.94 -4.20 -0.29
CA ALA A 57 6.24 -5.11 -1.39
C ALA A 57 5.04 -6.00 -1.71
N ASP A 58 4.52 -5.87 -2.93
CA ASP A 58 3.58 -6.84 -3.50
C ASP A 58 4.33 -8.09 -3.98
N VAL A 59 3.66 -9.25 -3.94
CA VAL A 59 4.22 -10.53 -4.39
C VAL A 59 3.30 -11.08 -5.48
N ASP A 60 3.61 -10.71 -6.73
CA ASP A 60 2.82 -11.10 -7.90
C ASP A 60 3.44 -12.27 -8.68
N THR A 61 4.74 -12.52 -8.48
CA THR A 61 5.51 -13.55 -9.19
C THR A 61 6.24 -14.49 -8.23
N ALA A 62 6.69 -15.65 -8.73
CA ALA A 62 7.51 -16.57 -7.96
C ALA A 62 8.84 -15.92 -7.57
N GLU A 63 9.41 -15.11 -8.46
CA GLU A 63 10.64 -14.37 -8.20
C GLU A 63 10.46 -13.31 -7.09
N ASP A 64 9.28 -12.69 -6.98
CA ASP A 64 9.01 -11.75 -5.87
C ASP A 64 8.94 -12.48 -4.54
N LEU A 65 8.37 -13.69 -4.52
CA LEU A 65 8.33 -14.54 -3.32
C LEU A 65 9.75 -14.96 -2.89
N GLU A 66 10.57 -15.43 -3.82
CA GLU A 66 11.97 -15.80 -3.54
C GLU A 66 12.77 -14.65 -2.92
N ARG A 67 12.57 -13.41 -3.42
CA ARG A 67 13.23 -12.22 -2.87
C ARG A 67 12.75 -11.90 -1.45
N LEU A 68 11.45 -12.03 -1.18
CA LEU A 68 10.89 -11.81 0.16
C LEU A 68 11.41 -12.85 1.16
N GLU A 69 11.47 -14.12 0.77
CA GLU A 69 12.03 -15.21 1.58
C GLU A 69 13.50 -14.96 1.94
N ALA A 70 14.32 -14.57 0.95
CA ALA A 70 15.73 -14.23 1.19
C ALA A 70 15.88 -13.05 2.16
N ALA A 71 15.01 -12.04 2.06
CA ALA A 71 15.01 -10.90 2.97
C ALA A 71 14.60 -11.28 4.40
N LEU A 72 13.69 -12.25 4.58
CA LEU A 72 13.30 -12.74 5.90
C LEU A 72 14.41 -13.57 6.56
N LEU A 73 15.04 -14.49 5.81
CA LEU A 73 16.14 -15.32 6.33
C LEU A 73 17.33 -14.48 6.81
N GLY A 74 17.70 -13.44 6.05
CA GLY A 74 18.78 -12.52 6.45
C GLY A 74 18.48 -11.73 7.74
N ARG A 75 17.19 -11.57 8.10
CA ARG A 75 16.77 -10.93 9.36
C ARG A 75 16.85 -11.90 10.55
N GLU A 76 16.56 -13.18 10.34
CA GLU A 76 16.69 -14.19 11.39
C GLU A 76 18.15 -14.44 11.77
N GLU A 77 19.08 -14.30 10.82
CA GLU A 77 20.52 -14.42 11.10
C GLU A 77 21.12 -13.21 11.84
N THR A 78 20.42 -12.06 11.84
CA THR A 78 20.91 -10.81 12.43
C THR A 78 20.19 -10.41 13.73
N ALA A 79 19.20 -11.20 14.18
CA ALA A 79 18.43 -11.03 15.41
C ALA A 79 18.98 -11.88 16.57
#